data_AF-A0A2V7PWX8-F1
#
_entry.id   AF-A0A2V7PWX8-F1
#
_cell.length_a   1.000
_cell.length_b   1.000
_cell.length_c   1.000
_cell.angle_alpha   90.00
_cell.angle_beta   90.00
_cell.angle_gamma   90.00
#
_symmetry.space_group_name_H-M   'P 1'
#
loop_
_entity.id
_entity.type
_entity.pdbx_description
1 polymer ?
#
loop_
_entity_poly.entity_id
_entity_poly.type
_entity_poly.pdbx_seq_one_letter_code
_entity_poly.pdbx_strand_id
1 'polypeptide(L)'
;MLPLATAVLGACGDPLSLNPASIANRVDTVTVWAANGTPVYLPSAYDITLRSRERLDQISGFDFLYAISPAGAHIFLPLAAVAPTGRTTGNPGFQVTETPFDSITVAQQLGYVTTDTVPATVGQVYYARAAVNTTVCALGIPFYAKMEVLSFDDIQRSVTFRILANVNCGYRGLQVGLPKK
;
A
#
# COMPACT_ATOMS: atom_id res chain seq x y z
N MET A 1 -46.69 5.36 45.59
CA MET A 1 -45.43 6.07 45.30
C MET A 1 -44.44 5.06 44.77
N LEU A 2 -43.83 5.40 43.64
CA LEU A 2 -42.93 4.61 42.79
C LEU A 2 -41.57 4.36 43.48
N PRO A 3 -40.79 3.36 43.03
CA PRO A 3 -39.52 3.77 42.43
C PRO A 3 -39.28 3.11 41.07
N LEU A 4 -38.92 3.96 40.12
CA LEU A 4 -38.48 3.62 38.78
C LEU A 4 -36.96 3.42 38.85
N ALA A 5 -36.49 2.19 38.65
CA ALA A 5 -35.06 1.90 38.58
C ALA A 5 -34.57 2.11 37.13
N THR A 6 -33.89 3.23 36.90
CA THR A 6 -33.30 3.56 35.60
C THR A 6 -31.92 2.89 35.50
N ALA A 7 -31.81 1.83 34.70
CA ALA A 7 -30.53 1.24 34.34
C ALA A 7 -29.83 2.12 33.29
N VAL A 8 -28.76 2.81 33.69
CA VAL A 8 -27.86 3.50 32.76
C VAL A 8 -26.88 2.46 32.20
N LEU A 9 -27.14 1.95 31.01
CA LEU A 9 -26.14 1.24 30.21
C LEU A 9 -25.16 2.29 29.68
N GLY A 10 -24.09 2.53 30.43
CA GLY A 10 -22.93 3.26 29.93
C GLY A 10 -22.33 2.48 28.76
N ALA A 11 -22.53 2.95 27.54
CA ALA A 11 -21.77 2.50 26.39
C ALA A 11 -20.33 3.02 26.54
N CYS A 12 -19.51 2.26 27.27
CA CYS A 12 -18.06 2.42 27.28
C CYS A 12 -17.50 1.97 25.93
N GLY A 13 -17.60 2.82 24.91
CA GLY A 13 -16.72 2.72 23.76
C GLY A 13 -15.33 3.17 24.20
N ASP A 14 -14.35 2.27 24.19
CA ASP A 14 -12.96 2.63 24.46
C ASP A 14 -12.54 3.72 23.44
N PRO A 15 -12.20 4.93 23.89
CA PRO A 15 -11.80 6.01 22.99
C PRO A 15 -10.48 5.72 22.25
N LEU A 16 -9.77 4.65 22.62
CA LEU A 16 -8.59 4.12 21.93
C LEU A 16 -8.92 2.95 20.99
N SER A 17 -10.18 2.53 20.92
CA SER A 17 -10.58 1.48 19.99
C SER A 17 -10.60 1.99 18.56
N LEU A 18 -9.93 1.26 17.67
CA LEU A 18 -10.03 1.50 16.23
C LEU A 18 -11.48 1.47 15.79
N ASN A 19 -11.85 2.36 14.86
CA ASN A 19 -13.12 2.23 14.14
C ASN A 19 -13.25 0.81 13.59
N PRO A 20 -14.43 0.18 13.64
CA PRO A 20 -14.62 -1.14 13.05
C PRO A 20 -14.20 -1.15 11.58
N ALA A 21 -13.46 -2.19 11.18
CA ALA A 21 -13.11 -2.36 9.77
C ALA A 21 -14.38 -2.47 8.93
N SER A 22 -14.43 -1.68 7.85
CA SER A 22 -15.60 -1.59 6.97
C SER A 22 -15.28 -1.93 5.51
N ILE A 23 -13.99 -1.94 5.15
CA ILE A 23 -13.53 -2.20 3.79
C ILE A 23 -12.89 -3.59 3.74
N ALA A 24 -13.47 -4.49 2.95
CA ALA A 24 -12.88 -5.80 2.74
C ALA A 24 -11.56 -5.70 1.95
N ASN A 25 -10.60 -6.48 2.40
CA ASN A 25 -9.39 -6.78 1.66
C ASN A 25 -9.73 -7.78 0.55
N ARG A 26 -9.13 -7.56 -0.62
CA ARG A 26 -9.21 -8.44 -1.79
C ARG A 26 -7.87 -8.43 -2.49
N VAL A 27 -7.59 -9.48 -3.25
CA VAL A 27 -6.42 -9.51 -4.13
C VAL A 27 -6.82 -8.89 -5.46
N ASP A 28 -6.10 -7.86 -5.86
CA ASP A 28 -6.20 -7.22 -7.17
C ASP A 28 -4.99 -7.65 -8.02
N THR A 29 -5.19 -7.81 -9.34
CA THR A 29 -4.09 -7.99 -10.31
C THR A 29 -3.95 -6.70 -11.10
N VAL A 30 -2.73 -6.16 -11.14
CA VAL A 30 -2.46 -4.80 -11.61
C VAL A 30 -1.31 -4.82 -12.60
N THR A 31 -1.46 -4.07 -13.70
CA THR A 31 -0.38 -3.78 -14.65
C THR A 31 -0.10 -2.29 -14.70
N VAL A 32 1.17 -1.93 -14.56
CA VAL A 32 1.71 -0.56 -14.73
C VAL A 32 2.88 -0.56 -15.70
N TRP A 33 3.09 0.56 -16.37
CA TRP A 33 4.14 0.75 -17.39
C TRP A 33 5.37 1.42 -16.80
N ALA A 34 6.54 1.21 -17.42
CA ALA A 34 7.79 1.79 -16.95
C ALA A 34 7.77 3.30 -17.17
N ALA A 35 7.94 4.08 -16.11
CA ALA A 35 7.92 5.55 -16.18
C ALA A 35 8.91 6.14 -17.20
N ASN A 36 9.98 5.40 -17.53
CA ASN A 36 10.93 5.74 -18.57
C ASN A 36 10.71 4.91 -19.85
N GLY A 37 10.67 5.61 -20.98
CA GLY A 37 10.57 4.98 -22.30
C GLY A 37 9.16 4.53 -22.69
N THR A 38 8.12 4.91 -21.94
CA THR A 38 6.71 4.77 -22.36
C THR A 38 6.00 6.12 -22.36
N PRO A 39 4.89 6.29 -23.10
CA PRO A 39 4.10 7.52 -23.06
C PRO A 39 3.59 7.86 -21.66
N VAL A 40 3.64 9.14 -21.28
CA VAL A 40 3.28 9.64 -19.93
C VAL A 40 1.81 9.44 -19.55
N TYR A 41 0.94 9.20 -20.53
CA TYR A 41 -0.48 8.89 -20.30
C TYR A 41 -0.73 7.42 -19.92
N LEU A 42 0.28 6.55 -20.02
CA LEU A 42 0.19 5.20 -19.48
C LEU A 42 0.49 5.23 -17.98
N PRO A 43 -0.32 4.56 -17.15
CA PRO A 43 -0.15 4.62 -15.71
C PRO A 43 1.12 3.89 -15.30
N SER A 44 2.07 4.65 -14.74
CA SER A 44 3.39 4.15 -14.37
C SER A 44 3.58 4.02 -12.86
N ALA A 45 2.61 4.54 -12.09
CA ALA A 45 2.63 4.55 -10.65
C ALA A 45 1.40 3.86 -10.06
N TYR A 46 1.45 3.60 -8.75
CA TYR A 46 0.36 3.00 -8.01
C TYR A 46 0.16 3.70 -6.66
N ASP A 47 -1.09 3.94 -6.31
CA ASP A 47 -1.54 4.45 -5.01
C ASP A 47 -2.18 3.29 -4.24
N ILE A 48 -1.57 2.91 -3.11
CA ILE A 48 -2.02 1.83 -2.24
C ILE A 48 -3.30 2.22 -1.50
N THR A 49 -3.43 3.51 -1.14
CA THR A 49 -4.59 4.08 -0.44
C THR A 49 -5.83 4.01 -1.32
N LEU A 50 -5.71 4.44 -2.57
CA LEU A 50 -6.81 4.45 -3.54
C LEU A 50 -6.98 3.12 -4.28
N ARG A 51 -6.00 2.22 -4.15
CA ARG A 51 -5.90 0.94 -4.89
C ARG A 51 -5.96 1.16 -6.41
N SER A 52 -5.32 2.22 -6.88
CA SER A 52 -5.43 2.70 -8.26
C SER A 52 -4.07 2.87 -8.93
N ARG A 53 -4.09 2.80 -10.26
CA ARG A 53 -2.93 3.04 -11.11
C ARG A 53 -2.92 4.50 -11.52
N GLU A 54 -1.77 5.14 -11.38
CA GLU A 54 -1.65 6.58 -11.52
C GLU A 54 -0.82 6.96 -12.75
N ARG A 55 -1.31 7.97 -13.47
CA ARG A 55 -0.60 8.62 -14.57
C ARG A 55 0.21 9.80 -14.05
N LEU A 56 1.44 9.93 -14.54
CA LEU A 56 2.34 10.97 -14.09
C LEU A 56 1.98 12.36 -14.63
N ASP A 57 1.16 12.44 -15.68
CA ASP A 57 0.72 13.71 -16.29
C ASP A 57 -0.60 14.27 -15.73
N GLN A 58 -1.31 13.51 -14.88
CA GLN A 58 -2.57 13.93 -14.26
C GLN A 58 -2.48 14.20 -12.75
N ILE A 59 -1.34 13.86 -12.14
CA ILE A 59 -0.97 14.04 -10.72
C ILE A 59 -2.16 13.95 -9.75
N SER A 60 -2.59 12.72 -9.48
CA SER A 60 -2.99 12.28 -8.14
C SER A 60 -1.73 11.78 -7.44
N GLY A 61 -1.59 11.98 -6.13
CA GLY A 61 -0.46 11.40 -5.38
C GLY A 61 -0.33 9.88 -5.62
N PHE A 62 0.88 9.34 -5.48
CA PHE A 62 1.14 7.91 -5.61
C PHE A 62 2.18 7.45 -4.58
N ASP A 63 2.23 6.15 -4.32
CA ASP A 63 3.13 5.58 -3.31
C ASP A 63 4.44 5.09 -3.91
N PHE A 64 4.37 4.51 -5.11
CA PHE A 64 5.54 4.06 -5.85
C PHE A 64 5.32 4.11 -7.35
N LEU A 65 6.42 4.14 -8.10
CA LEU A 65 6.42 3.97 -9.55
C LEU A 65 7.25 2.76 -9.96
N TYR A 66 6.94 2.25 -11.14
CA TYR A 66 7.73 1.22 -11.80
C TYR A 66 8.59 1.86 -12.90
N ALA A 67 9.83 1.38 -13.03
CA ALA A 67 10.75 1.81 -14.05
C ALA A 67 11.69 0.67 -14.45
N ILE A 68 12.44 0.89 -15.54
CA ILE A 68 13.54 0.03 -15.95
C ILE A 68 14.82 0.85 -15.77
N SER A 69 15.76 0.37 -14.96
CA SER A 69 17.01 1.07 -14.69
C SER A 69 17.84 1.25 -15.98
N PRO A 70 18.82 2.16 -16.00
CA PRO A 70 19.73 2.28 -17.14
C PRO A 70 20.48 0.98 -17.49
N ALA A 71 20.65 0.07 -16.53
CA ALA A 71 21.23 -1.25 -16.72
C ALA A 71 20.24 -2.30 -17.24
N GLY A 72 18.98 -1.91 -17.52
CA GLY A 72 17.92 -2.81 -17.99
C GLY A 72 17.20 -3.57 -16.88
N ALA A 73 17.47 -3.30 -15.60
CA ALA A 73 16.84 -4.01 -14.49
C ALA A 73 15.46 -3.41 -14.14
N HIS A 74 14.47 -4.27 -13.91
CA HIS A 74 13.16 -3.88 -13.43
C HIS A 74 13.25 -3.39 -11.97
N ILE A 75 12.69 -2.22 -11.69
CA ILE A 75 12.75 -1.61 -10.35
C ILE A 75 11.42 -0.96 -9.97
N PHE A 76 11.12 -1.03 -8.68
CA PHE A 76 10.17 -0.15 -8.03
C PHE A 76 10.90 1.00 -7.36
N LEU A 77 10.27 2.16 -7.38
CA LEU A 77 10.78 3.40 -6.84
C LEU A 77 9.71 3.99 -5.92
N PRO A 78 9.86 3.89 -4.59
CA PRO A 78 9.00 4.58 -3.66
C PRO A 78 9.00 6.10 -3.91
N LEU A 79 7.92 6.80 -3.56
CA LEU A 79 7.79 8.23 -3.83
C LEU A 79 9.00 9.07 -3.36
N ALA A 80 9.55 8.78 -2.18
CA ALA A 80 10.70 9.53 -1.65
C ALA A 80 12.05 9.18 -2.31
N ALA A 81 12.10 8.17 -3.18
CA ALA A 81 13.25 7.90 -4.05
C ALA A 81 13.21 8.73 -5.34
N VAL A 82 12.06 9.30 -5.72
CA VAL A 82 11.86 10.01 -7.00
C VAL A 82 11.61 11.50 -6.85
N ALA A 83 11.08 11.92 -5.69
CA ALA A 83 10.82 13.31 -5.40
C ALA A 83 11.01 13.62 -3.91
N PRO A 84 11.48 14.83 -3.56
CA PRO A 84 11.46 15.28 -2.18
C PRO A 84 10.03 15.32 -1.65
N THR A 85 9.74 14.52 -0.63
CA THR A 85 8.40 14.51 0.01
C THR A 85 8.28 15.54 1.12
N GLY A 86 9.41 16.14 1.55
CA GLY A 86 9.49 16.97 2.76
C GLY A 86 9.30 16.18 4.06
N ARG A 87 9.26 14.85 4.00
CA ARG A 87 8.99 13.96 5.14
C ARG A 87 10.22 13.14 5.50
N THR A 88 10.57 13.13 6.77
CA THR A 88 11.61 12.24 7.32
C THR A 88 11.04 10.88 7.74
N THR A 89 9.73 10.79 7.98
CA THR A 89 9.01 9.57 8.38
C THR A 89 7.69 9.44 7.62
N GLY A 90 7.11 8.23 7.61
CA GLY A 90 5.82 8.01 6.95
C GLY A 90 5.88 8.08 5.41
N ASN A 91 7.07 7.93 4.82
CA ASN A 91 7.22 7.72 3.38
C ASN A 91 6.74 6.31 2.99
N PRO A 92 6.11 6.16 1.80
CA PRO A 92 5.76 4.86 1.26
C PRO A 92 7.02 4.05 0.97
N GLY A 93 6.88 2.73 0.87
CA GLY A 93 8.03 1.89 0.57
C GLY A 93 7.74 0.40 0.60
N PHE A 94 8.81 -0.37 0.43
CA PHE A 94 8.77 -1.82 0.35
C PHE A 94 9.72 -2.47 1.33
N GLN A 95 9.36 -3.66 1.78
CA GLN A 95 10.24 -4.58 2.47
C GLN A 95 10.16 -5.92 1.75
N VAL A 96 11.29 -6.34 1.19
CA VAL A 96 11.47 -7.64 0.53
C VAL A 96 11.28 -8.76 1.56
N THR A 97 10.64 -9.86 1.15
CA THR A 97 10.45 -11.02 2.01
C THR A 97 10.47 -12.32 1.21
N GLU A 98 10.92 -13.39 1.86
CA GLU A 98 10.81 -14.77 1.34
C GLU A 98 9.49 -15.44 1.76
N THR A 99 8.70 -14.80 2.63
CA THR A 99 7.38 -15.33 3.00
C THR A 99 6.46 -15.31 1.79
N PRO A 100 5.87 -16.46 1.40
CA PRO A 100 4.95 -16.51 0.26
C PRO A 100 3.78 -15.55 0.45
N PHE A 101 3.30 -14.95 -0.65
CA PHE A 101 2.23 -13.94 -0.61
C PHE A 101 0.99 -14.42 0.16
N ASP A 102 0.55 -15.67 -0.04
CA ASP A 102 -0.63 -16.23 0.60
C ASP A 102 -0.41 -16.53 2.10
N SER A 103 0.84 -16.68 2.53
CA SER A 103 1.23 -16.87 3.93
C SER A 103 1.34 -15.56 4.73
N ILE A 104 1.38 -14.40 4.05
CA ILE A 104 1.39 -13.09 4.71
C ILE A 104 -0.01 -12.76 5.21
N THR A 105 -0.18 -12.75 6.54
CA THR A 105 -1.46 -12.45 7.21
C THR A 105 -1.46 -11.12 7.95
N VAL A 106 -0.29 -10.55 8.26
CA VAL A 106 -0.13 -9.28 8.97
C VAL A 106 1.05 -8.49 8.40
N ALA A 107 0.89 -7.19 8.22
CA ALA A 107 1.94 -6.32 7.70
C ALA A 107 3.08 -6.09 8.70
N GLN A 108 4.31 -5.84 8.24
CA GLN A 108 5.42 -5.41 9.11
C GLN A 108 5.32 -3.92 9.46
N GLN A 109 5.91 -3.50 10.60
CA GLN A 109 5.88 -2.09 11.02
C GLN A 109 7.09 -1.28 10.54
N LEU A 110 8.25 -1.93 10.42
CA LEU A 110 9.55 -1.30 10.22
C LEU A 110 10.33 -2.03 9.14
N GLY A 111 11.45 -1.44 8.70
CA GLY A 111 12.36 -2.06 7.73
C GLY A 111 12.02 -1.80 6.26
N TYR A 112 11.12 -0.85 5.98
CA TYR A 112 10.78 -0.46 4.62
C TYR A 112 11.88 0.41 4.01
N VAL A 113 12.32 0.05 2.81
CA VAL A 113 13.11 0.90 1.92
C VAL A 113 12.18 1.95 1.32
N THR A 114 12.47 3.23 1.60
CA THR A 114 11.61 4.35 1.18
C THR A 114 12.30 5.39 0.31
N THR A 115 13.64 5.43 0.31
CA THR A 115 14.43 6.48 -0.35
C THR A 115 15.38 5.94 -1.41
N ASP A 116 15.27 4.66 -1.73
CA ASP A 116 16.12 3.99 -2.71
C ASP A 116 15.26 3.09 -3.61
N THR A 117 15.85 2.69 -4.73
CA THR A 117 15.37 1.67 -5.63
C THR A 117 15.16 0.35 -4.91
N VAL A 118 14.10 -0.36 -5.33
CA VAL A 118 13.78 -1.70 -4.87
C VAL A 118 13.74 -2.62 -6.10
N PRO A 119 14.60 -3.66 -6.18
CA PRO A 119 14.58 -4.57 -7.32
C PRO A 119 13.20 -5.22 -7.49
N ALA A 120 12.72 -5.30 -8.72
CA ALA A 120 11.54 -6.06 -9.10
C ALA A 120 11.97 -7.37 -9.79
N THR A 121 11.50 -8.51 -9.29
CA THR A 121 11.84 -9.82 -9.86
C THR A 121 10.60 -10.70 -9.82
N VAL A 122 10.36 -11.48 -10.88
CA VAL A 122 9.20 -12.38 -10.93
C VAL A 122 9.22 -13.36 -9.74
N GLY A 123 8.09 -13.51 -9.08
CA GLY A 123 7.93 -14.30 -7.85
C GLY A 123 8.39 -13.58 -6.57
N GLN A 124 9.03 -12.42 -6.66
CA GLN A 124 9.43 -11.66 -5.47
C GLN A 124 8.19 -11.11 -4.76
N VAL A 125 8.13 -11.35 -3.45
CA VAL A 125 7.09 -10.87 -2.55
C VAL A 125 7.60 -9.70 -1.71
N TYR A 126 6.71 -8.75 -1.45
CA TYR A 126 6.98 -7.58 -0.63
C TYR A 126 5.87 -7.35 0.38
N TYR A 127 6.25 -6.91 1.57
CA TYR A 127 5.39 -6.00 2.32
C TYR A 127 5.52 -4.62 1.70
N ALA A 128 4.40 -3.93 1.50
CA ALA A 128 4.37 -2.56 1.03
C ALA A 128 3.61 -1.69 2.02
N ARG A 129 3.92 -0.39 2.05
CA ARG A 129 3.16 0.59 2.82
C ARG A 129 2.93 1.85 2.02
N ALA A 130 1.77 2.45 2.26
CA ALA A 130 1.42 3.75 1.72
C ALA A 130 2.15 4.88 2.47
N ALA A 131 2.14 6.06 1.87
CA ALA A 131 2.49 7.29 2.55
C ALA A 131 1.49 7.55 3.70
N VAL A 132 1.98 8.08 4.83
CA VAL A 132 1.09 8.54 5.90
C VAL A 132 0.25 9.71 5.37
N ASN A 133 -1.07 9.63 5.54
CA ASN A 133 -1.99 10.69 5.14
C ASN A 133 -3.08 10.85 6.20
N THR A 134 -3.01 11.95 6.95
CA THR A 134 -3.91 12.24 8.08
C THR A 134 -5.33 12.57 7.65
N THR A 135 -5.54 12.94 6.39
CA THR A 135 -6.88 13.21 5.82
C THR A 135 -7.67 11.91 5.65
N VAL A 136 -7.00 10.82 5.25
CA VAL A 136 -7.62 9.50 5.05
C VAL A 136 -7.50 8.59 6.27
N CYS A 137 -6.49 8.80 7.11
CA CYS A 137 -6.30 8.08 8.37
C CYS A 137 -5.86 9.05 9.47
N ALA A 138 -6.83 9.53 10.26
CA ALA A 138 -6.61 10.50 11.33
C ALA A 138 -5.57 10.07 12.39
N LEU A 139 -5.29 8.76 12.49
CA LEU A 139 -4.29 8.19 13.39
C LEU A 139 -2.84 8.47 12.96
N GLY A 140 -2.59 9.04 11.77
CA GLY A 140 -1.24 9.40 11.33
C GLY A 140 -0.33 8.19 11.07
N ILE A 141 -0.92 7.06 10.72
CA ILE A 141 -0.24 5.80 10.42
C ILE A 141 -0.49 5.39 8.97
N PRO A 142 0.43 4.65 8.33
CA PRO A 142 0.27 4.26 6.94
C PRO A 142 -0.73 3.12 6.79
N PHE A 143 -1.31 3.01 5.60
CA PHE A 143 -1.94 1.77 5.13
C PHE A 143 -0.87 0.77 4.69
N TYR A 144 -1.23 -0.51 4.72
CA TYR A 144 -0.30 -1.60 4.42
C TYR A 144 -0.83 -2.49 3.31
N ALA A 145 0.09 -3.09 2.57
CA ALA A 145 -0.21 -4.05 1.54
C ALA A 145 0.79 -5.21 1.54
N LYS A 146 0.42 -6.29 0.85
CA LYS A 146 1.34 -7.30 0.36
C LYS A 146 1.28 -7.33 -1.16
N MET A 147 2.40 -7.58 -1.81
CA MET A 147 2.53 -7.57 -3.26
C MET A 147 3.43 -8.71 -3.73
N GLU A 148 3.13 -9.28 -4.90
CA GLU A 148 4.01 -10.22 -5.60
C GLU A 148 4.06 -9.89 -7.07
N VAL A 149 5.27 -9.84 -7.63
CA VAL A 149 5.48 -9.63 -9.07
C VAL A 149 5.18 -10.93 -9.82
N LEU A 150 4.32 -10.86 -10.83
CA LEU A 150 3.86 -12.02 -11.59
C LEU A 150 4.58 -12.14 -12.93
N SER A 151 4.77 -11.04 -13.64
CA SER A 151 5.39 -11.04 -14.97
C SER A 151 5.88 -9.67 -15.40
N PHE A 152 6.78 -9.66 -16.38
CA PHE A 152 7.17 -8.48 -17.16
C PHE A 152 6.77 -8.67 -18.63
N ASP A 153 6.39 -7.59 -19.29
CA ASP A 153 6.29 -7.52 -20.75
C ASP A 153 7.32 -6.49 -21.22
N ASP A 154 8.44 -6.95 -21.77
CA ASP A 154 9.55 -6.07 -22.18
C ASP A 154 9.27 -5.31 -23.47
N ILE A 155 8.35 -5.81 -24.30
CA ILE A 155 7.92 -5.12 -25.53
C ILE A 155 7.06 -3.91 -25.14
N GLN A 156 6.10 -4.12 -24.25
CA GLN A 156 5.26 -3.05 -23.72
C GLN A 156 5.94 -2.26 -22.59
N ARG A 157 7.08 -2.74 -22.08
CA ARG A 157 7.79 -2.19 -20.92
C ARG A 157 6.88 -2.08 -19.69
N SER A 158 6.19 -3.15 -19.34
CA SER A 158 5.24 -3.17 -18.22
C SER A 158 5.54 -4.27 -17.20
N VAL A 159 5.02 -4.11 -15.99
CA VAL A 159 5.03 -5.13 -14.93
C VAL A 159 3.60 -5.46 -14.53
N THR A 160 3.31 -6.74 -14.35
CA THR A 160 2.08 -7.22 -13.74
C THR A 160 2.39 -7.80 -12.36
N PHE A 161 1.62 -7.40 -11.36
CA PHE A 161 1.72 -7.88 -9.99
C PHE A 161 0.35 -8.17 -9.38
N ARG A 162 0.29 -9.05 -8.39
CA ARG A 162 -0.88 -9.16 -7.49
C ARG A 162 -0.62 -8.36 -6.23
N ILE A 163 -1.64 -7.69 -5.72
CA ILE A 163 -1.56 -6.87 -4.51
C ILE A 163 -2.82 -7.03 -3.67
N LEU A 164 -2.67 -7.01 -2.35
CA LEU A 164 -3.76 -6.85 -1.39
C LEU A 164 -3.39 -5.72 -0.46
N ALA A 165 -4.15 -4.63 -0.51
CA ALA A 165 -3.98 -3.47 0.36
C ALA A 165 -5.07 -3.42 1.42
N ASN A 166 -4.69 -3.25 2.68
CA ASN A 166 -5.60 -2.91 3.77
C ASN A 166 -5.65 -1.40 3.95
N VAL A 167 -6.80 -0.82 3.61
CA VAL A 167 -7.06 0.63 3.66
C VAL A 167 -7.99 1.00 4.82
N ASN A 168 -8.11 0.14 5.84
CA ASN A 168 -8.79 0.45 7.09
C ASN A 168 -7.78 1.07 8.06
N CYS A 169 -8.03 2.30 8.51
CA CYS A 169 -7.12 3.05 9.38
C CYS A 169 -6.88 2.31 10.70
N GLY A 170 -5.61 2.03 11.02
CA GLY A 170 -5.24 1.25 12.21
C GLY A 170 -4.98 -0.24 11.98
N TYR A 171 -5.44 -0.80 10.86
CA TYR A 171 -5.39 -2.24 10.67
C TYR A 171 -4.15 -2.69 9.90
N ARG A 172 -3.63 -3.86 10.29
CA ARG A 172 -2.47 -4.50 9.63
C ARG A 172 -2.78 -5.86 9.01
N GLY A 173 -4.00 -6.39 9.22
CA GLY A 173 -4.40 -7.67 8.63
C GLY A 173 -4.33 -7.63 7.10
N LEU A 174 -3.65 -8.61 6.51
CA LEU A 174 -3.42 -8.78 5.06
C LEU A 174 -4.02 -10.09 4.53
N GLN A 175 -5.10 -10.55 5.15
CA GLN A 175 -5.94 -11.64 4.66
C GLN A 175 -7.12 -11.09 3.86
N VAL A 176 -7.67 -11.89 2.95
CA VAL A 176 -8.91 -11.57 2.23
C VAL A 176 -10.08 -11.48 3.21
N GLY A 177 -11.02 -10.56 2.94
CA GLY A 177 -12.17 -10.29 3.79
C GLY A 177 -11.95 -9.09 4.71
N LEU A 178 -12.81 -8.92 5.71
CA LEU A 178 -12.66 -7.82 6.68
C LEU A 178 -11.42 -8.07 7.55
N PRO A 179 -10.48 -7.10 7.61
CA PRO A 179 -9.27 -7.29 8.37
C PRO A 179 -9.56 -7.36 9.87
N LYS A 180 -8.85 -8.25 10.54
CA LYS A 180 -8.73 -8.27 12.00
C LYS A 180 -7.60 -7.32 12.41
N LYS A 181 -7.67 -6.83 13.67
CA LYS A 181 -6.67 -5.91 14.24
C LYS A 181 -5.26 -6.48 14.07
#